data_AF-W8C7C3-F1
#
_entry.id   AF-W8C7C3-F1
#
_cell.length_a   1.000
_cell.length_b   1.000
_cell.length_c   1.000
_cell.angle_alpha   90.00
_cell.angle_beta   90.00
_cell.angle_gamma   90.00
#
_symmetry.space_group_name_H-M   'P 1'
#
loop_
_entity.id
_entity.type
_entity.pdbx_description
1 polymer ?
#
loop_
_entity_poly.entity_id
_entity_poly.type
_entity_poly.pdbx_seq_one_letter_code
_entity_poly.pdbx_strand_id
1 'polypeptide(L)'
;MFCINFFQMDVISPTSKNTQTTLEVLEKSTDSVSVLASPTSVGGGGDGSSFPQKKIDRQINEDVRKLMIALFGCLEPELVSFIQSFERIDSFYSLYVLVRLTQHVMSAQDTHSFLSMTFASALVQVKRNFDRFMQQQLQSIKDAKVPKRSKCGILPYVENFEYFAQTSEGIFRKSDRRTDMEKWYFQLVNAIFESISVHAQEHPKTPSQVVRMENYHHMYSLLAQLKVPGLEAMKKEAKMRYNEALKVYVIQYFGRPLEKLNLFFEGVQQKVAQGVKETEISYQMAFSKQELRKVISQYPAREVKKGLENLYKKVEKHLCEEENLLQVVWHAMQEEFIAQYNFLEERIQKCYAGAMITLEFNIQDILNFFSDIARSH
;
A
#
# COMPACT_ATOMS: atom_id res chain seq x y z
N MET A 1 -9.18 36.61 -28.51
CA MET A 1 -9.55 37.40 -29.71
C MET A 1 -11.05 37.42 -29.99
N PHE A 2 -11.79 36.29 -29.97
CA PHE A 2 -13.23 36.30 -30.27
C PHE A 2 -14.05 37.28 -29.42
N CYS A 3 -13.99 37.19 -28.08
CA CYS A 3 -14.82 38.04 -27.21
C CYS A 3 -14.46 39.53 -27.35
N ILE A 4 -13.19 39.86 -27.51
CA ILE A 4 -12.71 41.23 -27.72
C ILE A 4 -13.32 41.81 -29.01
N ASN A 5 -13.28 41.04 -30.10
CA ASN A 5 -13.87 41.44 -31.38
C ASN A 5 -15.40 41.50 -31.31
N PHE A 6 -16.03 40.50 -30.69
CA PHE A 6 -17.49 40.40 -30.57
C PHE A 6 -18.09 41.56 -29.75
N PHE A 7 -17.45 41.92 -28.64
CA PHE A 7 -17.84 43.07 -27.82
C PHE A 7 -17.23 44.40 -28.29
N GLN A 8 -16.52 44.40 -29.43
CA GLN A 8 -15.90 45.59 -30.04
C GLN A 8 -14.98 46.37 -29.07
N MET A 9 -14.27 45.66 -28.18
CA MET A 9 -13.53 46.31 -27.10
C MET A 9 -12.21 46.95 -27.55
N ASP A 10 -11.68 46.54 -28.70
CA ASP A 10 -10.53 47.19 -29.35
C ASP A 10 -10.85 48.61 -29.87
N VAL A 11 -12.14 48.92 -30.07
CA VAL A 11 -12.62 50.21 -30.58
C VAL A 11 -12.75 51.26 -29.45
N ILE A 12 -12.75 50.83 -28.19
CA ILE A 12 -13.02 51.68 -27.02
C ILE A 12 -11.73 52.24 -26.39
N SER A 13 -10.55 51.97 -26.97
CA SER A 13 -9.30 52.63 -26.55
C SER A 13 -9.42 54.15 -26.78
N PRO A 14 -9.12 55.02 -25.79
CA PRO A 14 -9.55 56.43 -25.78
C PRO A 14 -8.81 57.36 -26.77
N THR A 15 -8.23 56.84 -27.85
CA THR A 15 -7.50 57.64 -28.86
C THR A 15 -8.07 57.62 -30.27
N SER A 16 -9.21 56.98 -30.56
CA SER A 16 -9.81 57.12 -31.89
C SER A 16 -11.30 57.43 -31.83
N LYS A 17 -11.61 58.59 -32.40
CA LYS A 17 -12.95 59.13 -32.62
C LYS A 17 -13.86 58.12 -33.35
N ASN A 18 -15.12 58.18 -32.95
CA ASN A 18 -16.34 57.83 -33.69
C ASN A 18 -16.73 56.35 -33.77
N THR A 19 -17.77 56.07 -32.98
CA THR A 19 -18.93 55.27 -33.32
C THR A 19 -19.22 55.24 -34.83
N GLN A 20 -19.06 54.09 -35.47
CA GLN A 20 -19.76 53.78 -36.71
C GLN A 20 -20.13 52.29 -36.70
N THR A 21 -21.42 52.04 -36.54
CA THR A 21 -22.13 50.82 -36.89
C THR A 21 -21.93 50.51 -38.38
N THR A 22 -21.55 49.27 -38.72
CA THR A 22 -21.64 48.78 -40.10
C THR A 22 -22.08 47.33 -40.15
N LEU A 23 -23.40 47.17 -40.33
CA LEU A 23 -23.97 46.18 -41.24
C LEU A 23 -23.52 46.53 -42.68
N GLU A 24 -23.38 45.50 -43.52
CA GLU A 24 -23.08 45.53 -44.98
C GLU A 24 -21.60 45.81 -45.33
N VAL A 25 -20.91 45.16 -46.29
CA VAL A 25 -21.29 44.53 -47.56
C VAL A 25 -20.32 43.38 -47.89
N LEU A 26 -20.88 42.34 -48.49
CA LEU A 26 -20.28 41.25 -49.24
C LEU A 26 -19.88 41.74 -50.66
N GLU A 27 -18.62 41.61 -51.11
CA GLU A 27 -18.27 41.23 -52.50
C GLU A 27 -16.76 41.10 -52.79
N LYS A 28 -16.49 40.20 -53.76
CA LYS A 28 -15.24 39.61 -54.30
C LYS A 28 -14.16 40.64 -54.74
N SER A 29 -12.86 40.34 -54.90
CA SER A 29 -12.24 39.35 -55.80
C SER A 29 -10.69 39.32 -55.62
N THR A 30 -10.07 38.14 -55.83
CA THR A 30 -8.73 37.81 -56.44
C THR A 30 -7.74 38.97 -56.72
N ASP A 31 -6.42 38.91 -56.47
CA ASP A 31 -5.43 37.88 -56.81
C ASP A 31 -4.00 38.25 -56.32
N SER A 32 -3.09 37.26 -56.38
CA SER A 32 -1.62 37.35 -56.57
C SER A 32 -0.61 37.56 -55.42
N VAL A 33 0.48 36.79 -55.60
CA VAL A 33 1.60 36.34 -54.74
C VAL A 33 2.84 37.24 -54.86
N SER A 34 3.61 37.42 -53.76
CA SER A 34 5.10 37.50 -53.74
C SER A 34 5.62 37.65 -52.29
N VAL A 35 6.27 36.67 -51.67
CA VAL A 35 7.72 36.37 -51.63
C VAL A 35 8.60 37.43 -50.90
N LEU A 36 9.16 36.98 -49.77
CA LEU A 36 10.41 37.31 -49.06
C LEU A 36 11.17 38.63 -49.37
N ALA A 37 11.52 39.38 -48.31
CA ALA A 37 12.92 39.64 -47.91
C ALA A 37 13.00 40.53 -46.65
N SER A 38 13.85 40.12 -45.70
CA SER A 38 14.32 40.95 -44.58
C SER A 38 15.27 42.05 -45.08
N PRO A 39 15.51 43.11 -44.28
CA PRO A 39 16.90 43.29 -43.85
C PRO A 39 17.05 43.68 -42.37
N THR A 40 18.17 43.20 -41.84
CA THR A 40 18.79 43.50 -40.56
C THR A 40 19.14 44.99 -40.43
N SER A 41 18.91 45.60 -39.27
CA SER A 41 19.70 46.76 -38.84
C SER A 41 19.87 46.79 -37.32
N VAL A 42 21.13 46.78 -36.92
CA VAL A 42 21.66 46.98 -35.57
C VAL A 42 21.47 48.46 -35.18
N GLY A 43 21.09 48.74 -33.93
CA GLY A 43 21.13 50.09 -33.36
C GLY A 43 20.32 50.21 -32.08
N GLY A 44 21.00 50.33 -30.94
CA GLY A 44 20.40 50.35 -29.60
C GLY A 44 19.69 51.66 -29.23
N GLY A 45 18.98 51.61 -28.10
CA GLY A 45 18.51 52.79 -27.37
C GLY A 45 17.13 52.62 -26.72
N GLY A 46 17.12 52.44 -25.40
CA GLY A 46 16.20 53.11 -24.45
C GLY A 46 14.69 52.88 -24.55
N ASP A 47 14.19 52.15 -23.55
CA ASP A 47 12.87 52.18 -22.91
C ASP A 47 11.95 53.39 -23.15
N GLY A 48 10.64 53.09 -23.32
CA GLY A 48 9.57 54.07 -23.07
C GLY A 48 8.16 53.69 -23.53
N SER A 49 7.99 52.88 -24.59
CA SER A 49 6.69 52.76 -25.30
C SER A 49 5.92 51.44 -25.10
N SER A 50 6.48 50.44 -24.43
CA SER A 50 5.80 49.14 -24.23
C SER A 50 4.90 49.08 -22.97
N PHE A 51 5.07 50.02 -22.05
CA PHE A 51 4.29 50.10 -20.80
C PHE A 51 2.82 50.53 -20.97
N PRO A 52 2.45 51.48 -21.86
CA PRO A 52 1.06 51.88 -22.06
C PRO A 52 0.19 50.79 -22.67
N GLN A 53 0.70 50.09 -23.70
CA GLN A 53 -0.06 49.07 -24.42
C GLN A 53 -0.38 47.86 -23.54
N LYS A 54 0.60 47.38 -22.77
CA LYS A 54 0.38 46.28 -21.81
C LYS A 54 -0.65 46.60 -20.73
N LYS A 55 -0.84 47.87 -20.37
CA LYS A 55 -1.88 48.30 -19.42
C LYS A 55 -3.27 48.31 -20.08
N ILE A 56 -3.36 48.76 -21.32
CA ILE A 56 -4.61 48.77 -22.10
C ILE A 56 -5.08 47.35 -22.37
N ASP A 57 -4.19 46.45 -22.79
CA ASP A 57 -4.53 45.04 -23.05
C ASP A 57 -5.01 44.33 -21.76
N ARG A 58 -4.43 44.66 -20.61
CA ARG A 58 -4.90 44.17 -19.31
C ARG A 58 -6.29 44.69 -18.98
N GLN A 59 -6.54 45.98 -19.19
CA GLN A 59 -7.85 46.60 -18.96
C GLN A 59 -8.94 45.98 -19.85
N ILE A 60 -8.67 45.79 -21.14
CA ILE A 60 -9.60 45.14 -22.08
C ILE A 60 -9.91 43.71 -21.61
N ASN A 61 -8.90 42.92 -21.24
CA ASN A 61 -9.12 41.57 -20.71
C ASN A 61 -9.92 41.56 -19.40
N GLU A 62 -9.75 42.57 -18.54
CA GLU A 62 -10.56 42.72 -17.33
C GLU A 62 -12.02 43.03 -17.65
N ASP A 63 -12.28 43.91 -18.59
CA ASP A 63 -13.63 44.31 -18.94
C ASP A 63 -14.36 43.21 -19.73
N VAL A 64 -13.67 42.47 -20.62
CA VAL A 64 -14.19 41.22 -21.22
C VAL A 64 -14.61 40.26 -20.12
N ARG A 65 -13.77 40.07 -19.09
CA ARG A 65 -14.09 39.14 -18.01
C ARG A 65 -15.30 39.57 -17.21
N LYS A 66 -15.44 40.86 -16.89
CA LYS A 66 -16.63 41.40 -16.19
C LYS A 66 -17.90 41.13 -17.00
N LEU A 67 -17.87 41.36 -18.31
CA LEU A 67 -19.00 41.06 -19.21
C LEU A 67 -19.31 39.56 -19.22
N MET A 68 -18.29 38.70 -19.35
CA MET A 68 -18.47 37.25 -19.32
C MET A 68 -19.04 36.76 -17.98
N ILE A 69 -18.65 37.35 -16.85
CA ILE A 69 -19.24 37.06 -15.53
C ILE A 69 -20.72 37.47 -15.49
N ALA A 70 -21.06 38.64 -16.04
CA ALA A 70 -22.45 39.10 -16.06
C ALA A 70 -23.36 38.20 -16.91
N LEU A 71 -22.85 37.68 -18.03
CA LEU A 71 -23.62 36.83 -18.94
C LEU A 71 -23.65 35.35 -18.51
N PHE A 72 -22.53 34.83 -18.00
CA PHE A 72 -22.31 33.40 -17.76
C PHE A 72 -21.94 33.07 -16.32
N GLY A 73 -22.24 33.94 -15.35
CA GLY A 73 -21.92 33.73 -13.94
C GLY A 73 -22.53 32.45 -13.34
N CYS A 74 -23.56 31.87 -13.96
CA CYS A 74 -24.13 30.57 -13.57
C CYS A 74 -23.26 29.37 -13.95
N LEU A 75 -22.26 29.52 -14.82
CA LEU A 75 -21.50 28.39 -15.35
C LEU A 75 -20.74 27.63 -14.26
N GLU A 76 -20.11 28.35 -13.33
CA GLU A 76 -19.38 27.73 -12.22
C GLU A 76 -20.29 26.92 -11.28
N PRO A 77 -21.39 27.47 -10.71
CA PRO A 77 -22.24 26.70 -9.83
C PRO A 77 -22.91 25.50 -10.53
N GLU A 78 -23.30 25.63 -11.80
CA GLU A 78 -23.85 24.51 -12.57
C GLU A 78 -22.79 23.42 -12.82
N LEU A 79 -21.55 23.79 -13.17
CA LEU A 79 -20.45 22.84 -13.33
C LEU A 79 -20.16 22.09 -12.02
N VAL A 80 -20.12 22.81 -10.89
CA VAL A 80 -19.90 22.21 -9.57
C VAL A 80 -21.06 21.28 -9.20
N SER A 81 -22.30 21.67 -9.45
CA SER A 81 -23.50 20.85 -9.23
C SER A 81 -23.47 19.57 -10.07
N PHE A 82 -23.09 19.70 -11.35
CA PHE A 82 -22.92 18.57 -12.26
C PHE A 82 -21.88 17.58 -11.74
N ILE A 83 -20.69 18.04 -11.35
CA ILE A 83 -19.64 17.17 -10.78
C ILE A 83 -20.14 16.45 -9.52
N GLN A 84 -20.79 17.18 -8.61
CA GLN A 84 -21.33 16.60 -7.38
C GLN A 84 -22.40 15.52 -7.64
N SER A 85 -23.15 15.62 -8.73
CA SER A 85 -24.17 14.62 -9.08
C SER A 85 -23.56 13.24 -9.35
N PHE A 86 -22.41 13.18 -10.04
CA PHE A 86 -21.70 11.92 -10.30
C PHE A 86 -21.03 11.38 -9.04
N GLU A 87 -20.44 12.24 -8.22
CA GLU A 87 -19.83 11.82 -6.95
C GLU A 87 -20.84 11.16 -6.00
N ARG A 88 -22.13 11.53 -6.06
CA ARG A 88 -23.20 10.87 -5.29
C ARG A 88 -23.54 9.48 -5.81
N ILE A 89 -23.31 9.21 -7.09
CA ILE A 89 -23.55 7.91 -7.71
C ILE A 89 -22.37 6.99 -7.40
N ASP A 90 -21.16 7.48 -7.63
CA ASP A 90 -19.92 6.76 -7.31
C ASP A 90 -18.83 7.73 -6.83
N SER A 91 -18.43 7.55 -5.58
CA SER A 91 -17.40 8.38 -4.95
C SER A 91 -16.01 8.30 -5.61
N PHE A 92 -15.72 7.25 -6.39
CA PHE A 92 -14.49 7.15 -7.19
C PHE A 92 -14.42 8.22 -8.29
N TYR A 93 -15.54 8.82 -8.72
CA TYR A 93 -15.50 9.92 -9.68
C TYR A 93 -14.67 11.11 -9.20
N SER A 94 -14.56 11.31 -7.87
CA SER A 94 -13.69 12.34 -7.30
C SER A 94 -12.22 12.20 -7.74
N LEU A 95 -11.74 10.96 -7.92
CA LEU A 95 -10.39 10.64 -8.42
C LEU A 95 -10.21 11.06 -9.88
N TYR A 96 -11.15 10.65 -10.74
CA TYR A 96 -11.12 10.90 -12.18
C TYR A 96 -11.22 12.39 -12.50
N VAL A 97 -12.18 13.08 -11.87
CA VAL A 97 -12.42 14.51 -12.12
C VAL A 97 -11.21 15.32 -11.68
N LEU A 98 -10.56 14.98 -10.56
CA LEU A 98 -9.35 15.67 -10.12
C LEU A 98 -8.24 15.60 -11.16
N VAL A 99 -7.93 14.41 -11.68
CA VAL A 99 -6.86 14.24 -12.66
C VAL A 99 -7.20 14.96 -13.97
N ARG A 100 -8.41 14.73 -14.52
CA ARG A 100 -8.81 15.30 -15.81
C ARG A 100 -8.94 16.81 -15.77
N LEU A 101 -9.52 17.37 -14.72
CA LEU A 101 -9.68 18.81 -14.58
C LEU A 101 -8.33 19.49 -14.30
N THR A 102 -7.42 18.85 -13.56
CA THR A 102 -6.04 19.36 -13.40
C THR A 102 -5.34 19.45 -14.76
N GLN A 103 -5.37 18.39 -15.56
CA GLN A 103 -4.76 18.40 -16.90
C GLN A 103 -5.33 19.51 -17.78
N HIS A 104 -6.67 19.68 -17.75
CA HIS A 104 -7.32 20.74 -18.52
C HIS A 104 -6.84 22.13 -18.11
N VAL A 105 -6.88 22.45 -16.80
CA VAL A 105 -6.44 23.75 -16.29
C VAL A 105 -4.96 24.00 -16.57
N MET A 106 -4.09 22.99 -16.47
CA MET A 106 -2.66 23.13 -16.76
C MET A 106 -2.34 23.28 -18.25
N SER A 107 -3.24 22.86 -19.15
CA SER A 107 -3.09 23.02 -20.60
C SER A 107 -3.57 24.37 -21.15
N ALA A 108 -4.20 25.20 -20.31
CA ALA A 108 -4.80 26.46 -20.74
C ALA A 108 -3.74 27.52 -21.10
N GLN A 109 -3.83 28.09 -22.31
CA GLN A 109 -2.91 29.14 -22.77
C GLN A 109 -3.23 30.53 -22.19
N ASP A 110 -4.52 30.86 -22.04
CA ASP A 110 -4.99 32.12 -21.46
C ASP A 110 -5.52 31.87 -20.04
N THR A 111 -4.61 31.83 -19.07
CA THR A 111 -4.91 31.51 -17.67
C THR A 111 -5.75 32.57 -16.95
N HIS A 112 -5.83 33.79 -17.50
CA HIS A 112 -6.59 34.90 -16.90
C HIS A 112 -7.98 35.12 -17.54
N SER A 113 -8.32 34.31 -18.55
CA SER A 113 -9.66 34.31 -19.15
C SER A 113 -10.74 33.90 -18.14
N PHE A 114 -11.98 34.32 -18.41
CA PHE A 114 -13.14 33.94 -17.61
C PHE A 114 -13.25 32.41 -17.44
N LEU A 115 -13.18 31.65 -18.54
CA LEU A 115 -13.31 30.20 -18.51
C LEU A 115 -12.17 29.52 -17.74
N SER A 116 -10.92 29.96 -17.95
CA SER A 116 -9.77 29.42 -17.20
C SER A 116 -9.91 29.66 -15.70
N MET A 117 -10.37 30.85 -15.30
CA MET A 117 -10.63 31.18 -13.90
C MET A 117 -11.79 30.35 -13.34
N THR A 118 -12.86 30.13 -14.10
CA THR A 118 -13.99 29.26 -13.71
C THR A 118 -13.54 27.82 -13.49
N PHE A 119 -12.78 27.22 -14.42
CA PHE A 119 -12.25 25.86 -14.26
C PHE A 119 -11.22 25.76 -13.14
N ALA A 120 -10.38 26.78 -12.93
CA ALA A 120 -9.46 26.84 -11.81
C ALA A 120 -10.21 26.86 -10.45
N SER A 121 -11.28 27.65 -10.35
CA SER A 121 -12.14 27.68 -9.16
C SER A 121 -12.83 26.33 -8.93
N ALA A 122 -13.42 25.74 -9.98
CA ALA A 122 -14.01 24.40 -9.92
C ALA A 122 -13.00 23.33 -9.50
N LEU A 123 -11.75 23.42 -9.96
CA LEU A 123 -10.67 22.50 -9.58
C LEU A 123 -10.34 22.56 -8.09
N VAL A 124 -10.39 23.74 -7.47
CA VAL A 124 -10.24 23.87 -6.01
C VAL A 124 -11.33 23.10 -5.29
N GLN A 125 -12.57 23.18 -5.76
CA GLN A 125 -13.69 22.46 -5.16
C GLN A 125 -13.57 20.94 -5.37
N VAL A 126 -13.17 20.49 -6.55
CA VAL A 126 -12.89 19.08 -6.84
C VAL A 126 -11.78 18.54 -5.94
N LYS A 127 -10.71 19.31 -5.71
CA LYS A 127 -9.65 18.87 -4.79
C LYS A 127 -10.16 18.70 -3.36
N ARG A 128 -11.03 19.59 -2.88
CA ARG A 128 -11.67 19.45 -1.56
C ARG A 128 -12.57 18.22 -1.49
N ASN A 129 -13.29 17.88 -2.56
CA ASN A 129 -14.11 16.68 -2.61
C ASN A 129 -13.25 15.41 -2.60
N PHE A 130 -12.17 15.38 -3.37
CA PHE A 130 -11.16 14.31 -3.32
C PHE A 130 -10.63 14.12 -1.90
N ASP A 131 -10.20 15.20 -1.22
CA ASP A 131 -9.67 15.08 0.14
C ASP A 131 -10.75 14.59 1.13
N ARG A 132 -12.00 15.01 0.96
CA ARG A 132 -13.12 14.50 1.76
C ARG A 132 -13.34 13.01 1.54
N PHE A 133 -13.33 12.54 0.29
CA PHE A 133 -13.46 11.13 -0.04
C PHE A 133 -12.33 10.30 0.56
N MET A 134 -11.09 10.77 0.45
CA MET A 134 -9.93 10.08 1.04
C MET A 134 -10.00 10.01 2.56
N GLN A 135 -10.49 11.07 3.22
CA GLN A 135 -10.76 11.03 4.66
C GLN A 135 -11.84 10.01 5.02
N GLN A 136 -12.88 9.86 4.20
CA GLN A 136 -13.92 8.85 4.41
C GLN A 136 -13.34 7.43 4.29
N GLN A 137 -12.46 7.18 3.32
CA GLN A 137 -11.76 5.89 3.20
C GLN A 137 -10.91 5.61 4.45
N LEU A 138 -10.15 6.60 4.92
CA LEU A 138 -9.35 6.48 6.13
C LEU A 138 -10.21 6.18 7.36
N GLN A 139 -11.32 6.88 7.52
CA GLN A 139 -12.24 6.67 8.64
C GLN A 139 -12.91 5.30 8.57
N SER A 140 -13.26 4.82 7.37
CA SER A 140 -13.85 3.49 7.19
C SER A 140 -12.94 2.36 7.66
N ILE A 141 -11.61 2.52 7.51
CA ILE A 141 -10.61 1.56 8.01
C ILE A 141 -10.56 1.57 9.54
N LYS A 142 -10.65 2.76 10.15
CA LYS A 142 -10.59 2.94 11.62
C LYS A 142 -11.85 2.43 12.32
N ASP A 143 -13.01 2.65 11.70
CA ASP A 143 -14.32 2.26 12.25
C ASP A 143 -14.75 0.84 11.82
N ALA A 144 -13.90 0.15 11.05
CA ALA A 144 -14.20 -1.17 10.52
C ALA A 144 -14.47 -2.16 11.66
N LYS A 145 -15.54 -2.95 11.51
CA LYS A 145 -15.89 -4.01 12.45
C LYS A 145 -15.53 -5.35 11.85
N VAL A 146 -14.79 -6.16 12.61
CA VAL A 146 -14.40 -7.51 12.20
C VAL A 146 -15.47 -8.53 12.60
N PRO A 147 -15.85 -9.47 11.73
CA PRO A 147 -16.72 -10.59 12.10
C PRO A 147 -16.13 -11.38 13.26
N LYS A 148 -16.83 -11.46 14.40
CA LYS A 148 -16.34 -12.17 15.61
C LYS A 148 -16.87 -13.60 15.77
N ARG A 149 -17.79 -14.02 14.90
CA ARG A 149 -18.53 -15.31 15.03
C ARG A 149 -17.86 -16.47 14.29
N SER A 150 -17.04 -16.19 13.29
CA SER A 150 -16.35 -17.17 12.45
C SER A 150 -14.84 -17.02 12.59
N LYS A 151 -14.07 -17.88 11.90
CA LYS A 151 -12.66 -17.60 11.66
C LYS A 151 -12.55 -16.27 10.88
N CYS A 152 -11.57 -15.47 11.25
CA CYS A 152 -11.12 -14.32 10.48
C CYS A 152 -10.14 -14.80 9.42
N GLY A 153 -10.39 -14.46 8.16
CA GLY A 153 -9.41 -14.52 7.08
C GLY A 153 -8.88 -13.12 6.80
N ILE A 154 -8.87 -12.72 5.53
CA ILE A 154 -8.54 -11.35 5.14
C ILE A 154 -9.59 -10.38 5.68
N LEU A 155 -9.10 -9.26 6.20
CA LEU A 155 -9.95 -8.25 6.83
C LEU A 155 -10.63 -7.42 5.75
N PRO A 156 -11.91 -7.04 5.90
CA PRO A 156 -12.66 -6.37 4.82
C PRO A 156 -12.00 -5.07 4.32
N TYR A 157 -11.34 -4.33 5.20
CA TYR A 157 -10.63 -3.11 4.81
C TYR A 157 -9.29 -3.36 4.09
N VAL A 158 -8.71 -4.56 4.23
CA VAL A 158 -7.55 -5.00 3.44
C VAL A 158 -8.00 -5.34 2.02
N GLU A 159 -9.06 -6.13 1.87
CA GLU A 159 -9.68 -6.44 0.56
C GLU A 159 -10.15 -5.18 -0.17
N ASN A 160 -10.87 -4.29 0.53
CA ASN A 160 -11.33 -3.03 -0.05
C ASN A 160 -10.17 -2.14 -0.51
N PHE A 161 -9.04 -2.16 0.23
CA PHE A 161 -7.86 -1.40 -0.15
C PHE A 161 -7.22 -1.94 -1.43
N GLU A 162 -7.21 -3.25 -1.66
CA GLU A 162 -6.76 -3.84 -2.93
C GLU A 162 -7.53 -3.26 -4.12
N TYR A 163 -8.86 -3.36 -4.09
CA TYR A 163 -9.72 -2.84 -5.16
C TYR A 163 -9.54 -1.33 -5.35
N PHE A 164 -9.50 -0.58 -4.25
CA PHE A 164 -9.29 0.86 -4.26
C PHE A 164 -7.94 1.24 -4.90
N ALA A 165 -6.86 0.58 -4.49
CA ALA A 165 -5.51 0.88 -4.95
C ALA A 165 -5.32 0.51 -6.43
N GLN A 166 -5.83 -0.64 -6.88
CA GLN A 166 -5.79 -1.02 -8.29
C GLN A 166 -6.52 0.01 -9.18
N THR A 167 -7.72 0.43 -8.77
CA THR A 167 -8.50 1.47 -9.47
C THR A 167 -7.75 2.81 -9.49
N SER A 168 -7.23 3.22 -8.33
CA SER A 168 -6.50 4.48 -8.18
C SER A 168 -5.21 4.51 -9.02
N GLU A 169 -4.47 3.39 -9.11
CA GLU A 169 -3.30 3.29 -9.99
C GLU A 169 -3.68 3.40 -11.47
N GLY A 170 -4.84 2.88 -11.88
CA GLY A 170 -5.37 3.08 -13.23
C GLY A 170 -5.55 4.56 -13.60
N ILE A 171 -5.82 5.41 -12.62
CA ILE A 171 -6.11 6.84 -12.79
C ILE A 171 -4.85 7.70 -12.62
N PHE A 172 -4.04 7.42 -11.60
CA PHE A 172 -2.96 8.32 -11.16
C PHE A 172 -1.56 7.96 -11.70
N ARG A 173 -1.35 6.78 -12.32
CA ARG A 173 -0.01 6.28 -12.69
C ARG A 173 0.86 7.28 -13.46
N LYS A 174 0.27 8.15 -14.29
CA LYS A 174 0.97 9.17 -15.07
C LYS A 174 0.42 10.59 -14.84
N SER A 175 -0.23 10.79 -13.70
CA SER A 175 -0.88 12.06 -13.36
C SER A 175 0.09 13.00 -12.65
N ASP A 176 0.01 14.30 -12.94
CA ASP A 176 0.72 15.35 -12.18
C ASP A 176 0.25 15.44 -10.71
N ARG A 177 -0.88 14.80 -10.39
CA ARG A 177 -1.41 14.67 -9.03
C ARG A 177 -0.92 13.42 -8.30
N ARG A 178 0.10 12.72 -8.83
CA ARG A 178 0.64 11.50 -8.22
C ARG A 178 1.04 11.69 -6.77
N THR A 179 1.72 12.79 -6.44
CA THR A 179 2.17 13.08 -5.08
C THR A 179 1.02 13.22 -4.08
N ASP A 180 -0.15 13.71 -4.51
CA ASP A 180 -1.33 13.79 -3.65
C ASP A 180 -1.83 12.39 -3.29
N MET A 181 -1.89 11.49 -4.27
CA MET A 181 -2.29 10.09 -4.07
C MET A 181 -1.29 9.32 -3.18
N GLU A 182 0.01 9.52 -3.38
CA GLU A 182 1.04 8.85 -2.57
C GLU A 182 0.97 9.23 -1.09
N LYS A 183 0.71 10.51 -0.77
CA LYS A 183 0.48 10.96 0.61
C LYS A 183 -0.72 10.26 1.25
N TRP A 184 -1.78 10.04 0.48
CA TRP A 184 -2.95 9.34 0.96
C TRP A 184 -2.73 7.83 1.12
N TYR A 185 -2.05 7.18 0.17
CA TYR A 185 -1.68 5.78 0.36
C TYR A 185 -0.88 5.56 1.64
N PHE A 186 0.08 6.44 1.94
CA PHE A 186 0.84 6.33 3.18
C PHE A 186 -0.08 6.36 4.41
N GLN A 187 -1.04 7.29 4.47
CA GLN A 187 -2.00 7.37 5.57
C GLN A 187 -2.91 6.14 5.66
N LEU A 188 -3.44 5.68 4.53
CA LEU A 188 -4.34 4.51 4.48
C LEU A 188 -3.60 3.24 4.92
N VAL A 189 -2.41 2.98 4.38
CA VAL A 189 -1.65 1.76 4.71
C VAL A 189 -1.22 1.75 6.17
N ASN A 190 -0.83 2.90 6.75
CA ASN A 190 -0.56 2.98 8.19
C ASN A 190 -1.79 2.64 9.04
N ALA A 191 -2.95 3.22 8.70
CA ALA A 191 -4.19 2.92 9.40
C ALA A 191 -4.56 1.43 9.28
N ILE A 192 -4.38 0.81 8.11
CA ILE A 192 -4.60 -0.62 7.91
C ILE A 192 -3.70 -1.43 8.85
N PHE A 193 -2.42 -1.09 8.93
CA PHE A 193 -1.44 -1.79 9.77
C PHE A 193 -1.73 -1.66 11.27
N GLU A 194 -2.17 -0.48 11.71
CA GLU A 194 -2.65 -0.25 13.08
C GLU A 194 -3.91 -1.07 13.36
N SER A 195 -4.91 -1.00 12.48
CA SER A 195 -6.16 -1.76 12.61
C SER A 195 -5.94 -3.28 12.62
N ILE A 196 -5.06 -3.82 11.75
CA ILE A 196 -4.69 -5.25 11.78
C ILE A 196 -4.17 -5.64 13.16
N SER A 197 -3.30 -4.80 13.72
CA SER A 197 -2.65 -5.09 15.01
C SER A 197 -3.65 -5.15 16.16
N VAL A 198 -4.62 -4.23 16.18
CA VAL A 198 -5.72 -4.17 17.16
C VAL A 198 -6.67 -5.35 16.97
N HIS A 199 -7.21 -5.54 15.77
CA HIS A 199 -8.19 -6.59 15.52
C HIS A 199 -7.64 -8.00 15.71
N ALA A 200 -6.36 -8.22 15.40
CA ALA A 200 -5.70 -9.49 15.69
C ALA A 200 -5.70 -9.83 17.19
N GLN A 201 -5.58 -8.85 18.07
CA GLN A 201 -5.59 -9.07 19.52
C GLN A 201 -7.01 -9.32 20.05
N GLU A 202 -8.01 -8.67 19.45
CA GLU A 202 -9.41 -8.75 19.90
C GLU A 202 -10.18 -9.95 19.34
N HIS A 203 -9.66 -10.64 18.32
CA HIS A 203 -10.41 -11.67 17.62
C HIS A 203 -10.52 -12.96 18.46
N PRO A 204 -11.75 -13.44 18.78
CA PRO A 204 -11.94 -14.51 19.77
C PRO A 204 -11.76 -15.94 19.23
N LYS A 205 -11.72 -16.14 17.90
CA LYS A 205 -11.79 -17.48 17.27
C LYS A 205 -10.59 -17.83 16.39
N THR A 206 -9.77 -16.85 16.04
CA THR A 206 -8.58 -17.03 15.19
C THR A 206 -7.38 -16.59 16.00
N PRO A 207 -6.29 -17.37 16.04
CA PRO A 207 -5.07 -16.96 16.71
C PRO A 207 -4.58 -15.59 16.23
N SER A 208 -4.15 -14.73 17.14
CA SER A 208 -3.72 -13.36 16.80
C SER A 208 -2.61 -13.33 15.76
N GLN A 209 -1.66 -14.26 15.85
CA GLN A 209 -0.57 -14.36 14.89
C GLN A 209 -1.03 -14.83 13.50
N VAL A 210 -2.12 -15.60 13.40
CA VAL A 210 -2.69 -15.99 12.10
C VAL A 210 -3.33 -14.79 11.42
N VAL A 211 -4.14 -14.02 12.15
CA VAL A 211 -4.74 -12.78 11.62
C VAL A 211 -3.65 -11.83 11.10
N ARG A 212 -2.59 -11.64 11.89
CA ARG A 212 -1.44 -10.81 11.48
C ARG A 212 -0.74 -11.38 10.25
N MET A 213 -0.38 -12.66 10.29
CA MET A 213 0.39 -13.31 9.23
C MET A 213 -0.33 -13.25 7.88
N GLU A 214 -1.60 -13.64 7.83
CA GLU A 214 -2.39 -13.63 6.58
C GLU A 214 -2.55 -12.21 6.03
N ASN A 215 -2.98 -11.26 6.87
CA ASN A 215 -3.23 -9.90 6.41
C ASN A 215 -1.94 -9.14 6.04
N TYR A 216 -0.83 -9.37 6.75
CA TYR A 216 0.46 -8.77 6.38
C TYR A 216 1.08 -9.43 5.15
N HIS A 217 0.85 -10.74 4.93
CA HIS A 217 1.24 -11.41 3.69
C HIS A 217 0.51 -10.80 2.50
N HIS A 218 -0.82 -10.69 2.61
CA HIS A 218 -1.66 -10.09 1.58
C HIS A 218 -1.23 -8.65 1.27
N MET A 219 -1.05 -7.81 2.30
CA MET A 219 -0.58 -6.44 2.12
C MET A 219 0.82 -6.37 1.48
N TYR A 220 1.74 -7.27 1.83
CA TYR A 220 3.05 -7.34 1.17
C TYR A 220 2.91 -7.65 -0.32
N SER A 221 2.12 -8.66 -0.67
CA SER A 221 1.85 -9.09 -2.04
C SER A 221 1.23 -7.96 -2.86
N LEU A 222 0.19 -7.32 -2.32
CA LEU A 222 -0.46 -6.16 -2.94
C LEU A 222 0.51 -5.01 -3.19
N LEU A 223 1.25 -4.58 -2.17
CA LEU A 223 2.20 -3.47 -2.31
C LEU A 223 3.34 -3.79 -3.29
N ALA A 224 3.76 -5.06 -3.36
CA ALA A 224 4.74 -5.52 -4.34
C ALA A 224 4.20 -5.47 -5.78
N GLN A 225 2.91 -5.73 -5.99
CA GLN A 225 2.26 -5.65 -7.30
C GLN A 225 2.03 -4.20 -7.75
N LEU A 226 1.61 -3.31 -6.85
CA LEU A 226 1.32 -1.91 -7.17
C LEU A 226 2.58 -1.14 -7.62
N LYS A 227 3.76 -1.49 -7.08
CA LYS A 227 5.07 -0.88 -7.44
C LYS A 227 5.11 0.64 -7.28
N VAL A 228 4.41 1.18 -6.28
CA VAL A 228 4.43 2.61 -5.95
C VAL A 228 5.73 2.95 -5.20
N PRO A 229 6.62 3.81 -5.72
CA PRO A 229 7.90 4.12 -5.08
C PRO A 229 7.74 4.64 -3.64
N GLY A 230 6.75 5.50 -3.40
CA GLY A 230 6.45 6.05 -2.08
C GLY A 230 5.99 5.02 -1.02
N LEU A 231 5.67 3.79 -1.41
CA LEU A 231 5.21 2.72 -0.52
C LEU A 231 6.27 1.64 -0.27
N GLU A 232 7.49 1.80 -0.77
CA GLU A 232 8.55 0.79 -0.63
C GLU A 232 8.90 0.50 0.84
N ALA A 233 8.90 1.52 1.69
CA ALA A 233 9.11 1.35 3.13
C ALA A 233 7.98 0.53 3.77
N MET A 234 6.72 0.82 3.42
CA MET A 234 5.55 0.10 3.93
C MET A 234 5.52 -1.36 3.46
N LYS A 235 5.97 -1.62 2.23
CA LYS A 235 6.13 -3.00 1.71
C LYS A 235 7.16 -3.80 2.52
N LYS A 236 8.30 -3.18 2.85
CA LYS A 236 9.33 -3.82 3.70
C LYS A 236 8.81 -4.08 5.10
N GLU A 237 8.08 -3.12 5.67
CA GLU A 237 7.43 -3.24 6.97
C GLU A 237 6.38 -4.38 6.98
N ALA A 238 5.54 -4.50 5.94
CA ALA A 238 4.59 -5.61 5.79
C ALA A 238 5.30 -6.96 5.86
N LYS A 239 6.38 -7.12 5.09
CA LYS A 239 7.20 -8.35 5.07
C LYS A 239 7.80 -8.65 6.45
N MET A 240 8.31 -7.63 7.13
CA MET A 240 8.88 -7.78 8.47
C MET A 240 7.82 -8.28 9.46
N ARG A 241 6.65 -7.64 9.52
CA ARG A 241 5.56 -8.03 10.41
C ARG A 241 4.97 -9.39 10.08
N TYR A 242 4.87 -9.73 8.80
CA TYR A 242 4.52 -11.07 8.34
C TYR A 242 5.49 -12.13 8.90
N ASN A 243 6.79 -11.93 8.70
CA ASN A 243 7.81 -12.86 9.18
C ASN A 243 7.85 -12.96 10.71
N GLU A 244 7.66 -11.84 11.42
CA GLU A 244 7.56 -11.83 12.88
C GLU A 244 6.34 -12.63 13.36
N ALA A 245 5.17 -12.40 12.76
CA ALA A 245 3.96 -13.13 13.11
C ALA A 245 4.10 -14.64 12.83
N LEU A 246 4.68 -15.01 11.69
CA LEU A 246 5.01 -16.40 11.36
C LEU A 246 5.93 -17.02 12.41
N LYS A 247 7.03 -16.35 12.76
CA LYS A 247 7.98 -16.83 13.77
C LYS A 247 7.31 -17.03 15.13
N VAL A 248 6.54 -16.04 15.60
CA VAL A 248 5.83 -16.14 16.89
C VAL A 248 4.77 -17.23 16.86
N TYR A 249 4.03 -17.37 15.76
CA TYR A 249 3.07 -18.45 15.58
C TYR A 249 3.72 -19.83 15.66
N VAL A 250 4.84 -20.04 14.96
CA VAL A 250 5.62 -21.28 15.01
C VAL A 250 6.06 -21.55 16.44
N ILE A 251 6.73 -20.60 17.11
CA ILE A 251 7.16 -20.78 18.51
C ILE A 251 6.00 -21.14 19.44
N GLN A 252 4.84 -20.49 19.29
CA GLN A 252 3.69 -20.69 20.17
C GLN A 252 2.98 -22.04 19.95
N TYR A 253 2.80 -22.46 18.69
CA TYR A 253 2.00 -23.63 18.35
C TYR A 253 2.82 -24.90 18.09
N PHE A 254 4.04 -24.74 17.60
CA PHE A 254 5.02 -25.82 17.53
C PHE A 254 5.57 -26.12 18.93
N GLY A 255 5.82 -25.07 19.72
CA GLY A 255 6.26 -25.19 21.11
C GLY A 255 7.64 -25.81 21.24
N ARG A 256 7.77 -26.70 22.22
CA ARG A 256 8.97 -27.52 22.47
C ARG A 256 8.65 -28.98 22.16
N PRO A 257 8.68 -29.42 20.89
CA PRO A 257 8.68 -30.85 20.60
C PRO A 257 9.77 -31.53 21.44
N LEU A 258 9.51 -32.76 21.89
CA LEU A 258 10.41 -33.48 22.80
C LEU A 258 10.55 -32.79 24.19
N GLU A 259 9.47 -32.22 24.73
CA GLU A 259 9.45 -31.43 25.98
C GLU A 259 10.26 -32.03 27.14
N LYS A 260 10.04 -33.31 27.46
CA LYS A 260 10.81 -34.01 28.54
C LYS A 260 12.31 -34.08 28.26
N LEU A 261 12.71 -34.20 26.99
CA LEU A 261 14.11 -34.18 26.60
C LEU A 261 14.69 -32.76 26.72
N ASN A 262 13.92 -31.74 26.33
CA ASN A 262 14.29 -30.34 26.57
C ASN A 262 14.45 -30.05 28.07
N LEU A 263 13.51 -30.48 28.93
CA LEU A 263 13.60 -30.31 30.38
C LEU A 263 14.81 -31.05 30.98
N PHE A 264 15.12 -32.24 30.48
CA PHE A 264 16.33 -32.97 30.87
C PHE A 264 17.59 -32.14 30.57
N PHE A 265 17.71 -31.59 29.36
CA PHE A 265 18.86 -30.78 28.96
C PHE A 265 18.90 -29.38 29.60
N GLU A 266 17.77 -28.80 29.97
CA GLU A 266 17.74 -27.60 30.82
C GLU A 266 18.32 -27.90 32.21
N GLY A 267 18.00 -29.06 32.80
CA GLY A 267 18.62 -29.52 34.04
C GLY A 267 20.13 -29.77 33.91
N VAL A 268 20.57 -30.35 32.79
CA VAL A 268 22.00 -30.47 32.45
C VAL A 268 22.66 -29.10 32.39
N GLN A 269 22.05 -28.14 31.67
CA GLN A 269 22.57 -26.77 31.53
C GLN A 269 22.71 -26.08 32.90
N GLN A 270 21.73 -26.26 33.80
CA GLN A 270 21.81 -25.75 35.16
C GLN A 270 22.96 -26.36 35.96
N LYS A 271 23.23 -27.65 35.81
CA LYS A 271 24.38 -28.31 36.45
C LYS A 271 25.71 -27.82 35.90
N VAL A 272 25.80 -27.61 34.59
CA VAL A 272 26.98 -27.01 33.97
C VAL A 272 27.20 -25.59 34.49
N ALA A 273 26.14 -24.79 34.61
CA ALA A 273 26.20 -23.45 35.19
C ALA A 273 26.63 -23.44 36.68
N GLN A 274 26.38 -24.52 37.42
CA GLN A 274 26.86 -24.73 38.79
C GLN A 274 28.34 -25.15 38.87
N GLY A 275 29.05 -25.22 37.74
CA GLY A 275 30.48 -25.52 37.67
C GLY A 275 30.83 -26.98 37.38
N VAL A 276 29.84 -27.84 37.12
CA VAL A 276 30.09 -29.22 36.66
C VAL A 276 30.58 -29.19 35.22
N LYS A 277 31.70 -29.85 34.91
CA LYS A 277 32.20 -29.90 33.53
C LYS A 277 31.25 -30.70 32.64
N GLU A 278 31.10 -30.29 31.38
CA GLU A 278 30.22 -30.99 30.42
C GLU A 278 30.54 -32.50 30.33
N THR A 279 31.83 -32.87 30.37
CA THR A 279 32.29 -34.28 30.35
C THR A 279 31.93 -35.08 31.60
N GLU A 280 31.63 -34.42 32.71
CA GLU A 280 31.33 -35.04 34.00
C GLU A 280 29.82 -35.21 34.24
N ILE A 281 28.98 -34.60 33.39
CA ILE A 281 27.51 -34.66 33.50
C ILE A 281 27.03 -36.11 33.52
N SER A 282 27.64 -36.98 32.70
CA SER A 282 27.23 -38.39 32.61
C SER A 282 27.40 -39.19 33.92
N TYR A 283 28.18 -38.68 34.88
CA TYR A 283 28.35 -39.27 36.22
C TYR A 283 27.34 -38.74 37.25
N GLN A 284 26.59 -37.68 36.93
CA GLN A 284 25.53 -37.16 37.79
C GLN A 284 24.34 -38.12 37.74
N MET A 285 23.92 -38.67 38.88
CA MET A 285 22.88 -39.71 38.94
C MET A 285 21.58 -39.31 38.20
N ALA A 286 21.13 -38.06 38.40
CA ALA A 286 19.93 -37.51 37.76
C ALA A 286 20.08 -37.27 36.24
N PHE A 287 21.30 -37.21 35.73
CA PHE A 287 21.62 -36.95 34.32
C PHE A 287 22.52 -38.05 33.75
N SER A 288 22.42 -39.27 34.27
CA SER A 288 23.26 -40.39 33.85
C SER A 288 22.95 -40.83 32.42
N LYS A 289 23.85 -41.61 31.81
CA LYS A 289 23.63 -42.24 30.48
C LYS A 289 22.33 -43.06 30.44
N GLN A 290 22.00 -43.73 31.53
CA GLN A 290 20.79 -44.55 31.64
C GLN A 290 19.53 -43.68 31.68
N GLU A 291 19.55 -42.57 32.43
CA GLU A 291 18.40 -41.66 32.50
C GLU A 291 18.18 -40.95 31.16
N LEU A 292 19.25 -40.53 30.47
CA LEU A 292 19.14 -39.98 29.11
C LEU A 292 18.48 -40.97 28.14
N ARG A 293 18.94 -42.24 28.12
CA ARG A 293 18.33 -43.29 27.26
C ARG A 293 16.83 -43.48 27.57
N LYS A 294 16.45 -43.42 28.84
CA LYS A 294 15.04 -43.52 29.29
C LYS A 294 14.20 -42.30 28.92
N VAL A 295 14.78 -41.11 28.83
CA VAL A 295 14.07 -39.93 28.33
C VAL A 295 13.91 -39.99 26.81
N ILE A 296 14.94 -40.44 26.08
CA ILE A 296 14.90 -40.61 24.62
C ILE A 296 13.84 -41.65 24.22
N SER A 297 13.74 -42.78 24.92
CA SER A 297 12.78 -43.85 24.59
C SER A 297 11.30 -43.45 24.73
N GLN A 298 11.01 -42.28 25.31
CA GLN A 298 9.66 -41.72 25.38
C GLN A 298 9.24 -41.02 24.08
N TYR A 299 10.16 -40.86 23.12
CA TYR A 299 9.91 -40.22 21.83
C TYR A 299 10.25 -41.16 20.67
N PRO A 300 9.58 -42.31 20.56
CA PRO A 300 9.78 -43.16 19.40
C PRO A 300 9.32 -42.44 18.13
N ALA A 301 10.00 -42.70 17.02
CA ALA A 301 9.74 -42.06 15.73
C ALA A 301 8.25 -42.02 15.34
N ARG A 302 7.52 -43.11 15.63
CA ARG A 302 6.07 -43.22 15.36
C ARG A 302 5.23 -42.21 16.15
N GLU A 303 5.51 -42.02 17.43
CA GLU A 303 4.77 -41.05 18.27
C GLU A 303 5.11 -39.62 17.88
N VAL A 304 6.36 -39.35 17.50
CA VAL A 304 6.78 -38.05 16.95
C VAL A 304 6.01 -37.74 15.66
N LYS A 305 6.00 -38.68 14.70
CA LYS A 305 5.25 -38.51 13.44
C LYS A 305 3.75 -38.30 13.69
N LYS A 306 3.13 -39.06 14.59
CA LYS A 306 1.72 -38.89 14.97
C LYS A 306 1.45 -37.53 15.63
N GLY A 307 2.38 -37.03 16.44
CA GLY A 307 2.33 -35.68 17.00
C GLY A 307 2.32 -34.60 15.91
N LEU A 308 3.20 -34.74 14.91
CA LEU A 308 3.27 -33.86 13.75
C LEU A 308 2.00 -33.91 12.89
N GLU A 309 1.40 -35.09 12.68
CA GLU A 309 0.12 -35.22 11.96
C GLU A 309 -1.02 -34.44 12.64
N ASN A 310 -1.09 -34.54 13.97
CA ASN A 310 -2.09 -33.79 14.75
C ASN A 310 -1.84 -32.28 14.70
N LEU A 311 -0.57 -31.88 14.72
CA LEU A 311 -0.19 -30.47 14.58
C LEU A 311 -0.56 -29.93 13.21
N TYR A 312 -0.27 -30.68 12.13
CA TYR A 312 -0.65 -30.30 10.77
C TYR A 312 -2.14 -29.99 10.65
N LYS A 313 -2.99 -30.93 11.11
CA LYS A 313 -4.46 -30.75 11.13
C LYS A 313 -4.90 -29.56 11.97
N LYS A 314 -4.15 -29.20 13.02
CA LYS A 314 -4.44 -28.04 13.86
C LYS A 314 -4.08 -26.74 13.13
N VAL A 315 -2.93 -26.69 12.46
CA VAL A 315 -2.48 -25.54 11.67
C VAL A 315 -3.41 -25.31 10.48
N GLU A 316 -3.74 -26.36 9.74
CA GLU A 316 -4.73 -26.35 8.65
C GLU A 316 -6.07 -25.75 9.11
N LYS A 317 -6.53 -26.10 10.31
CA LYS A 317 -7.75 -25.53 10.89
C LYS A 317 -7.63 -24.06 11.28
N HIS A 318 -6.45 -23.51 11.53
CA HIS A 318 -6.32 -22.10 11.89
C HIS A 318 -6.29 -21.20 10.66
N LEU A 319 -5.63 -21.62 9.59
CA LEU A 319 -5.39 -20.82 8.39
C LEU A 319 -6.62 -20.77 7.47
N CYS A 320 -6.71 -19.70 6.68
CA CYS A 320 -7.62 -19.62 5.53
C CYS A 320 -6.97 -20.22 4.27
N GLU A 321 -7.82 -20.67 3.34
CA GLU A 321 -7.37 -21.28 2.08
C GLU A 321 -6.87 -20.23 1.07
N GLU A 322 -7.38 -19.01 1.13
CA GLU A 322 -7.14 -17.94 0.15
C GLU A 322 -5.65 -17.59 -0.02
N GLU A 323 -4.92 -17.44 1.08
CA GLU A 323 -3.51 -17.03 1.05
C GLU A 323 -2.53 -18.20 0.84
N ASN A 324 -3.01 -19.46 0.80
CA ASN A 324 -2.18 -20.66 0.58
C ASN A 324 -0.94 -20.78 1.49
N LEU A 325 -1.02 -20.26 2.73
CA LEU A 325 0.13 -20.18 3.64
C LEU A 325 0.45 -21.49 4.38
N LEU A 326 -0.38 -22.52 4.27
CA LEU A 326 -0.20 -23.77 5.00
C LEU A 326 1.17 -24.40 4.76
N GLN A 327 1.60 -24.49 3.49
CA GLN A 327 2.90 -25.07 3.14
C GLN A 327 4.06 -24.22 3.66
N VAL A 328 3.92 -22.90 3.66
CA VAL A 328 4.95 -21.98 4.16
C VAL A 328 5.11 -22.13 5.67
N VAL A 329 3.99 -22.17 6.41
CA VAL A 329 3.99 -22.39 7.85
C VAL A 329 4.53 -23.78 8.19
N TRP A 330 4.15 -24.79 7.43
CA TRP A 330 4.62 -26.16 7.64
C TRP A 330 6.13 -26.28 7.43
N HIS A 331 6.66 -25.62 6.39
CA HIS A 331 8.09 -25.55 6.18
C HIS A 331 8.83 -24.82 7.32
N ALA A 332 8.29 -23.70 7.81
CA ALA A 332 8.87 -22.99 8.95
C ALA A 332 8.86 -23.85 10.23
N MET A 333 7.83 -24.67 10.45
CA MET A 333 7.79 -25.64 11.55
C MET A 333 8.83 -26.76 11.37
N GLN A 334 9.10 -27.19 10.13
CA GLN A 334 10.14 -28.15 9.83
C GLN A 334 11.53 -27.60 10.18
N GLU A 335 11.83 -26.38 9.75
CA GLU A 335 13.10 -25.70 10.06
C GLU A 335 13.30 -25.54 11.57
N GLU A 336 12.25 -25.15 12.30
CA GLU A 336 12.29 -25.06 13.75
C GLU A 336 12.55 -26.42 14.41
N PHE A 337 11.93 -27.51 13.94
CA PHE A 337 12.22 -28.84 14.49
C PHE A 337 13.66 -29.26 14.23
N ILE A 338 14.16 -29.03 13.02
CA ILE A 338 15.54 -29.36 12.68
C ILE A 338 16.52 -28.55 13.56
N ALA A 339 16.24 -27.28 13.81
CA ALA A 339 17.04 -26.46 14.71
C ALA A 339 17.06 -27.02 16.14
N GLN A 340 15.90 -27.41 16.69
CA GLN A 340 15.82 -28.01 18.02
C GLN A 340 16.50 -29.39 18.08
N TYR A 341 16.36 -30.21 17.04
CA TYR A 341 17.04 -31.50 16.93
C TYR A 341 18.56 -31.32 16.96
N ASN A 342 19.09 -30.40 16.14
CA ASN A 342 20.53 -30.12 16.09
C ASN A 342 21.06 -29.62 17.44
N PHE A 343 20.30 -28.76 18.12
CA PHE A 343 20.65 -28.29 19.46
C PHE A 343 20.76 -29.46 20.46
N LEU A 344 19.80 -30.40 20.43
CA LEU A 344 19.80 -31.57 21.30
C LEU A 344 20.97 -32.53 20.99
N GLU A 345 21.21 -32.84 19.71
CA GLU A 345 22.33 -33.69 19.30
C GLU A 345 23.69 -33.09 19.69
N GLU A 346 23.87 -31.77 19.54
CA GLU A 346 25.09 -31.09 19.99
C GLU A 346 25.32 -31.26 21.51
N ARG A 347 24.25 -31.16 22.31
CA ARG A 347 24.33 -31.37 23.77
C ARG A 347 24.60 -32.83 24.14
N ILE A 348 23.99 -33.78 23.44
CA ILE A 348 24.28 -35.21 23.61
C ILE A 348 25.78 -35.46 23.35
N GLN A 349 26.30 -34.93 22.24
CA GLN A 349 27.69 -35.10 21.86
C GLN A 349 28.67 -34.51 22.89
N LYS A 350 28.36 -33.33 23.45
CA LYS A 350 29.19 -32.66 24.45
C LYS A 350 29.17 -33.33 25.82
N CYS A 351 28.00 -33.72 26.30
CA CYS A 351 27.83 -34.22 27.67
C CYS A 351 27.96 -35.75 27.80
N TYR A 352 27.82 -36.49 26.69
CA TYR A 352 27.76 -37.96 26.67
C TYR A 352 28.68 -38.57 25.58
N ALA A 353 29.79 -37.90 25.27
CA ALA A 353 30.78 -38.38 24.31
C ALA A 353 31.18 -39.85 24.55
N GLY A 354 31.30 -40.62 23.46
CA GLY A 354 31.66 -42.04 23.51
C GLY A 354 30.59 -42.98 24.07
N ALA A 355 29.41 -42.48 24.46
CA ALA A 355 28.32 -43.31 24.98
C ALA A 355 27.48 -44.01 23.89
N MET A 356 27.68 -43.64 22.61
CA MET A 356 26.85 -44.09 21.48
C MET A 356 25.35 -43.95 21.80
N ILE A 357 24.97 -42.76 22.27
CA ILE A 357 23.57 -42.36 22.48
C ILE A 357 23.21 -41.42 21.34
N THR A 358 22.16 -41.76 20.62
CA THR A 358 21.57 -40.94 19.55
C THR A 358 20.06 -40.98 19.70
N LEU A 359 19.36 -40.03 19.10
CA LEU A 359 17.91 -40.13 18.93
C LEU A 359 17.54 -41.30 18.00
N GLU A 360 16.32 -41.84 18.13
CA GLU A 360 15.83 -42.97 17.32
C GLU A 360 15.54 -42.60 15.85
N PHE A 361 15.54 -41.31 15.55
CA PHE A 361 15.31 -40.75 14.23
C PHE A 361 16.38 -39.69 13.96
N ASN A 362 16.69 -39.48 12.69
CA ASN A 362 17.64 -38.47 12.23
C ASN A 362 16.96 -37.36 11.43
N ILE A 363 17.75 -36.41 10.92
CA ILE A 363 17.25 -35.29 10.10
C ILE A 363 16.50 -35.78 8.86
N GLN A 364 16.97 -36.82 8.18
CA GLN A 364 16.30 -37.39 7.01
C GLN A 364 14.92 -37.95 7.37
N ASP A 365 14.81 -38.60 8.53
CA ASP A 365 13.52 -39.08 9.03
C ASP A 365 12.56 -37.91 9.31
N ILE A 366 13.05 -36.82 9.93
CA ILE A 366 12.25 -35.60 10.14
C ILE A 366 11.75 -35.05 8.80
N LEU A 367 12.64 -34.89 7.82
CA LEU A 367 12.27 -34.42 6.47
C LEU A 367 11.21 -35.33 5.84
N ASN A 368 11.37 -36.66 5.97
CA ASN A 368 10.40 -37.63 5.49
C ASN A 368 9.06 -37.50 6.22
N PHE A 369 9.04 -37.29 7.54
CA PHE A 369 7.79 -37.09 8.30
C PHE A 369 7.02 -35.88 7.79
N PHE A 370 7.67 -34.72 7.65
CA PHE A 370 7.02 -33.50 7.17
C PHE A 370 6.52 -33.65 5.72
N SER A 371 7.33 -34.26 4.85
CA SER A 371 6.98 -34.49 3.45
C SER A 371 5.81 -35.47 3.32
N ASP A 372 5.84 -36.60 4.03
CA ASP A 372 4.77 -37.60 4.04
C ASP A 372 3.45 -36.97 4.48
N ILE A 373 3.48 -36.21 5.59
CA ILE A 373 2.28 -35.56 6.14
C ILE A 373 1.71 -34.56 5.14
N ALA A 374 2.56 -33.71 4.54
CA ALA A 374 2.15 -32.72 3.55
C ALA A 374 1.67 -33.32 2.22
N ARG A 375 2.03 -34.57 1.90
CA ARG A 375 1.55 -35.30 0.71
C ARG A 375 0.28 -36.10 0.97
N SER A 376 -0.02 -36.38 2.23
CA SER A 376 -1.17 -37.19 2.66
C SER A 376 -2.45 -36.35 2.84
N HIS A 377 -2.31 -35.04 2.73
CA HIS A 377 -3.33 -34.00 2.83
C HIS A 377 -3.19 -33.10 1.60
#